data_AF-B7CCX1-F1
#
_entry.id   AF-B7CCX1-F1
#
_cell.length_a   1.000
_cell.length_b   1.000
_cell.length_c   1.000
_cell.angle_alpha   90.00
_cell.angle_beta   90.00
_cell.angle_gamma   90.00
#
_symmetry.space_group_name_H-M   'P 1'
#
loop_
_entity.id
_entity.type
_entity.pdbx_description
1 polymer ?
#
loop_
_entity_poly.entity_id
_entity_poly.type
_entity_poly.pdbx_seq_one_letter_code
_entity_poly.pdbx_strand_id
1 'polypeptide(L)'
;MYSKQEQNLILYQKAKQKITIHLILYFAILCIYFFLMAYLFSNINFLKVDDPSFHSMLLKLTAGQLILYGITFVLLSLGNKWFRILYWIDLVITLLLIYFPIHLLLSNLKNILPFFILIACMLLKTVALSQIGGYLKNNRWCKIYYDHTIELDDEDDDWVEKQTKNVDYNKIKEKYAKEMEQDEQDDEDEYETEKAPMTLPQLSVRLGIIIYGELILFPILIQIFSNLFESMDMQKVFATKDIFVLCIFTAFIWTIPLFYMYYNHKYTKKIIACCMLGEIIRILVYLPTFMKYYNSHEYSIRVFVFFILIDFIRLLILFVFAIHVLKSEQEYAPSPRN
;
A
#
# COMPACT_ATOMS: atom_id res chain seq x y z
N MET A 1 11.44 0.01 45.17
CA MET A 1 10.92 1.07 44.29
C MET A 1 12.07 1.45 43.36
N TYR A 2 11.91 1.25 42.05
CA TYR A 2 12.97 1.54 41.08
C TYR A 2 13.27 3.04 41.04
N SER A 3 14.51 3.41 40.77
CA SER A 3 14.81 4.80 40.41
C SER A 3 14.23 5.12 39.03
N LYS A 4 13.82 6.37 38.79
CA LYS A 4 13.28 6.82 37.48
C LYS A 4 14.25 6.53 36.31
N GLN A 5 15.56 6.48 36.60
CA GLN A 5 16.61 6.10 35.64
C GLN A 5 16.61 4.61 35.28
N GLU A 6 16.43 3.72 36.26
CA GLU A 6 16.30 2.29 36.01
C GLU A 6 15.04 1.97 35.20
N GLN A 7 13.93 2.66 35.47
CA GLN A 7 12.69 2.53 34.69
C GLN A 7 12.87 2.93 33.22
N ASN A 8 13.56 4.05 32.95
CA ASN A 8 13.85 4.50 31.59
C ASN A 8 14.77 3.51 30.83
N LEU A 9 15.74 2.91 31.52
CA LEU A 9 16.63 1.91 30.92
C LEU A 9 15.87 0.64 30.54
N ILE A 10 14.98 0.16 31.42
CA ILE A 10 14.11 -1.00 31.18
C ILE A 10 13.21 -0.73 29.97
N LEU A 11 12.60 0.45 29.90
CA LEU A 11 11.73 0.85 28.80
C LEU A 11 12.49 0.89 27.45
N TYR A 12 13.71 1.44 27.44
CA TYR A 12 14.56 1.46 26.24
C TYR A 12 14.95 0.04 25.77
N GLN A 13 15.25 -0.88 26.71
CA GLN A 13 15.53 -2.28 26.36
C GLN A 13 14.31 -2.98 25.77
N LYS A 14 13.11 -2.78 26.35
CA LYS A 14 11.84 -3.30 25.81
C LYS A 14 11.60 -2.76 24.39
N ALA A 15 11.83 -1.45 24.17
CA ALA A 15 11.74 -0.82 22.85
C ALA A 15 12.71 -1.43 21.83
N LYS A 16 13.99 -1.58 22.20
CA LYS A 16 15.03 -2.15 21.35
C LYS A 16 14.68 -3.58 20.92
N GLN A 17 14.25 -4.42 21.85
CA GLN A 17 13.89 -5.81 21.56
C GLN A 17 12.67 -5.89 20.64
N LYS A 18 11.59 -5.15 20.95
CA LYS A 18 10.39 -5.10 20.11
C LYS A 18 10.71 -4.67 18.68
N ILE A 19 11.48 -3.59 18.50
CA ILE A 19 11.84 -3.10 17.16
C ILE A 19 12.74 -4.07 16.42
N THR A 20 13.73 -4.65 17.10
CA THR A 20 14.65 -5.60 16.45
C THR A 20 13.89 -6.81 15.91
N ILE A 21 12.92 -7.33 16.67
CA ILE A 21 12.05 -8.43 16.22
C ILE A 21 11.24 -8.01 14.98
N HIS A 22 10.60 -6.83 15.02
CA HIS A 22 9.82 -6.33 13.88
C HIS A 22 10.69 -6.13 12.63
N LEU A 23 11.90 -5.58 12.78
CA LEU A 23 12.86 -5.42 11.68
C LEU A 23 13.24 -6.77 11.07
N ILE A 24 13.50 -7.79 11.90
CA ILE A 24 13.80 -9.15 11.41
C ILE A 24 12.61 -9.74 10.66
N LEU A 25 11.39 -9.60 11.19
CA LEU A 25 10.17 -10.09 10.54
C LEU A 25 9.92 -9.41 9.20
N TYR A 26 10.02 -8.07 9.15
CA TYR A 26 9.88 -7.32 7.90
C TYR A 26 10.94 -7.71 6.87
N PHE A 27 12.20 -7.89 7.29
CA PHE A 27 13.26 -8.36 6.40
C PHE A 27 13.01 -9.79 5.91
N ALA A 28 12.52 -10.69 6.76
CA ALA A 28 12.15 -12.06 6.37
C ALA A 28 11.04 -12.08 5.32
N ILE A 29 9.98 -11.28 5.51
CA ILE A 29 8.89 -11.13 4.53
C ILE A 29 9.44 -10.59 3.19
N LEU A 30 10.36 -9.62 3.24
CA LEU A 30 10.99 -9.07 2.05
C LEU A 30 11.83 -10.13 1.30
N CYS A 31 12.57 -10.98 2.02
CA CYS A 31 13.30 -12.11 1.44
C CYS A 31 12.36 -13.12 0.78
N ILE A 32 11.24 -13.46 1.43
CA ILE A 32 10.20 -14.34 0.87
C ILE A 32 9.63 -13.74 -0.43
N TYR A 33 9.36 -12.44 -0.44
CA TYR A 33 8.92 -11.75 -1.65
C TYR A 33 9.91 -11.89 -2.81
N PHE A 34 11.21 -11.67 -2.56
CA PHE A 34 12.24 -11.80 -3.61
C PHE A 34 12.37 -13.24 -4.11
N PHE A 35 12.28 -14.21 -3.22
CA PHE A 35 12.29 -15.62 -3.58
C PHE A 35 11.07 -15.99 -4.44
N LEU A 36 9.88 -15.55 -4.03
CA LEU A 36 8.64 -15.78 -4.77
C LEU A 36 8.71 -15.15 -6.17
N MET A 37 9.21 -13.91 -6.28
CA MET A 37 9.40 -13.25 -7.57
C MET A 37 10.36 -14.03 -8.47
N ALA A 38 11.52 -14.45 -7.97
CA ALA A 38 12.46 -15.24 -8.74
C ALA A 38 11.83 -16.57 -9.20
N TYR A 39 11.06 -17.23 -8.33
CA TYR A 39 10.36 -18.48 -8.63
C TYR A 39 9.27 -18.30 -9.70
N LEU A 40 8.38 -17.32 -9.55
CA LEU A 40 7.26 -17.07 -10.47
C LEU A 40 7.76 -16.80 -11.89
N PHE A 41 8.78 -15.95 -12.04
CA PHE A 41 9.32 -15.56 -13.34
C PHE A 41 10.25 -16.61 -13.98
N SER A 42 10.68 -17.62 -13.22
CA SER A 42 11.51 -18.71 -13.75
C SER A 42 10.69 -19.95 -14.12
N ASN A 43 9.60 -20.22 -13.39
CA ASN A 43 8.90 -21.51 -13.47
C ASN A 43 7.50 -21.44 -14.09
N ILE A 44 6.85 -20.27 -14.14
CA ILE A 44 5.48 -20.17 -14.67
C ILE A 44 5.50 -19.86 -16.17
N ASN A 45 4.97 -20.76 -16.99
CA ASN A 45 5.03 -20.70 -18.46
C ASN A 45 4.59 -19.37 -19.09
N PHE A 46 3.60 -18.67 -18.53
CA PHE A 46 3.12 -17.39 -19.08
C PHE A 46 3.85 -16.16 -18.52
N LEU A 47 4.62 -16.31 -17.43
CA LEU A 47 5.48 -15.26 -16.85
C LEU A 47 6.94 -15.42 -17.26
N LYS A 48 7.30 -16.61 -17.75
CA LYS A 48 8.63 -16.92 -18.23
C LYS A 48 8.92 -16.10 -19.49
N VAL A 49 10.08 -15.44 -19.48
CA VAL A 49 10.56 -14.64 -20.60
C VAL A 49 11.88 -15.23 -21.05
N ASP A 50 11.90 -15.85 -22.23
CA ASP A 50 13.12 -16.42 -22.82
C ASP A 50 14.00 -15.32 -23.46
N ASP A 51 14.34 -14.29 -22.67
CA ASP A 51 15.25 -13.20 -23.04
C ASP A 51 16.40 -13.13 -22.00
N PRO A 52 17.66 -13.33 -22.41
CA PRO A 52 18.79 -13.26 -21.48
C PRO A 52 18.92 -11.87 -20.82
N SER A 53 18.47 -10.81 -21.49
CA SER A 53 18.45 -9.45 -20.95
C SER A 53 17.48 -9.33 -19.78
N PHE A 54 16.32 -9.99 -19.88
CA PHE A 54 15.32 -10.03 -18.82
C PHE A 54 15.84 -10.76 -17.58
N HIS A 55 16.42 -11.94 -17.76
CA HIS A 55 17.00 -12.70 -16.65
C HIS A 55 18.15 -11.95 -15.96
N SER A 56 19.04 -11.32 -16.74
CA SER A 56 20.11 -10.49 -16.19
C SER A 56 19.57 -9.32 -15.38
N MET A 57 18.56 -8.62 -15.90
CA MET A 57 17.90 -7.49 -15.22
C MET A 57 17.23 -7.96 -13.92
N LEU A 58 16.43 -9.03 -13.97
CA LEU A 58 15.72 -9.56 -12.80
C LEU A 58 16.69 -9.98 -11.70
N LEU A 59 17.79 -10.64 -12.06
CA LEU A 59 18.83 -11.04 -11.11
C LEU A 59 19.53 -9.84 -10.48
N LYS A 60 19.90 -8.83 -11.29
CA LYS A 60 20.54 -7.60 -10.79
C LYS A 60 19.62 -6.80 -9.88
N LEU A 61 18.35 -6.66 -10.23
CA LEU A 61 17.35 -5.97 -9.41
C LEU A 61 17.13 -6.70 -8.09
N THR A 62 16.96 -8.03 -8.14
CA THR A 62 16.72 -8.85 -6.95
C THR A 62 17.92 -8.83 -6.01
N ALA A 63 19.13 -9.13 -6.51
CA ALA A 63 20.34 -9.12 -5.71
C ALA A 63 20.66 -7.72 -5.17
N GLY A 64 20.58 -6.70 -6.02
CA GLY A 64 20.88 -5.32 -5.64
C GLY A 64 19.94 -4.80 -4.54
N GLN A 65 18.64 -5.06 -4.66
CA GLN A 65 17.68 -4.63 -3.64
C GLN A 65 17.78 -5.45 -2.35
N LEU A 66 18.07 -6.75 -2.44
CA LEU A 66 18.25 -7.59 -1.24
C LEU A 66 19.49 -7.13 -0.45
N ILE A 67 20.59 -6.80 -1.12
CA ILE A 67 21.78 -6.22 -0.49
C ILE A 67 21.48 -4.85 0.10
N LEU A 68 20.83 -3.96 -0.67
CA LEU A 68 20.50 -2.61 -0.22
C LEU A 68 19.65 -2.64 1.06
N TYR A 69 18.54 -3.37 1.04
CA TYR A 69 17.68 -3.51 2.21
C TYR A 69 18.36 -4.31 3.33
N GLY A 70 19.18 -5.32 3.02
CA GLY A 70 19.96 -6.03 4.03
C GLY A 70 20.86 -5.10 4.85
N ILE A 71 21.62 -4.24 4.18
CA ILE A 71 22.46 -3.22 4.84
C ILE A 71 21.59 -2.25 5.63
N THR A 72 20.50 -1.76 5.04
CA THR A 72 19.60 -0.79 5.67
C THR A 72 18.98 -1.32 6.95
N PHE A 73 18.50 -2.57 6.95
CA PHE A 73 17.90 -3.20 8.12
C PHE A 73 18.93 -3.47 9.22
N VAL A 74 20.16 -3.87 8.86
CA VAL A 74 21.26 -3.97 9.82
C VAL A 74 21.58 -2.61 10.43
N LEU A 75 21.66 -1.54 9.63
CA LEU A 75 21.89 -0.18 10.13
C LEU A 75 20.74 0.27 11.04
N LEU A 76 19.49 0.02 10.66
CA LEU A 76 18.32 0.33 11.50
C LEU A 76 18.38 -0.39 12.85
N SER A 77 18.94 -1.61 12.92
CA SER A 77 19.12 -2.32 14.19
C SER A 77 20.10 -1.64 15.15
N LEU A 78 20.95 -0.71 14.68
CA LEU A 78 21.91 0.02 15.51
C LEU A 78 21.28 1.21 16.27
N GLY A 79 20.03 1.57 15.97
CA GLY A 79 19.26 2.55 16.76
C GLY A 79 19.57 4.03 16.51
N ASN A 80 20.30 4.38 15.43
CA ASN A 80 20.58 5.79 15.12
C ASN A 80 19.46 6.43 14.28
N LYS A 81 19.04 7.65 14.64
CA LYS A 81 18.09 8.48 13.89
C LYS A 81 18.40 8.62 12.41
N TRP A 82 19.67 8.76 12.04
CA TRP A 82 20.09 8.92 10.64
C TRP A 82 19.74 7.73 9.75
N PHE A 83 19.67 6.52 10.33
CA PHE A 83 19.34 5.32 9.57
C PHE A 83 17.87 5.27 9.13
N ARG A 84 16.96 5.96 9.83
CA ARG A 84 15.59 6.15 9.34
C ARG A 84 15.53 7.03 8.09
N ILE A 85 16.41 8.03 7.99
CA ILE A 85 16.50 8.87 6.79
C ILE A 85 17.06 8.06 5.63
N LEU A 86 18.09 7.23 5.87
CA LEU A 86 18.61 6.31 4.85
C LEU A 86 17.51 5.39 4.31
N TYR A 87 16.66 4.83 5.18
CA TYR A 87 15.53 4.00 4.74
C TYR A 87 14.61 4.72 3.73
N TRP A 88 14.30 6.00 3.95
CA TRP A 88 13.50 6.78 3.00
C TRP A 88 14.23 7.02 1.68
N ILE A 89 15.56 7.21 1.72
CA ILE A 89 16.38 7.32 0.51
C ILE A 89 16.34 6.00 -0.28
N ASP A 90 16.45 4.85 0.40
CA ASP A 90 16.39 3.53 -0.24
C ASP A 90 15.03 3.25 -0.88
N LEU A 91 13.95 3.77 -0.28
CA LEU A 91 12.61 3.73 -0.87
C LEU A 91 12.56 4.54 -2.18
N VAL A 92 13.13 5.74 -2.21
CA VAL A 92 13.23 6.56 -3.43
C VAL A 92 14.08 5.86 -4.50
N ILE A 93 15.22 5.27 -4.12
CA ILE A 93 16.04 4.47 -5.04
C ILE A 93 15.22 3.30 -5.61
N THR A 94 14.42 2.64 -4.77
CA THR A 94 13.56 1.53 -5.20
C THR A 94 12.51 1.96 -6.23
N LEU A 95 11.92 3.15 -6.08
CA LEU A 95 11.03 3.74 -7.08
C LEU A 95 11.75 4.02 -8.39
N LEU A 96 12.96 4.58 -8.33
CA LEU A 96 13.78 4.84 -9.53
C LEU A 96 14.14 3.56 -10.27
N LEU A 97 14.40 2.45 -9.55
CA LEU A 97 14.72 1.16 -10.15
C LEU A 97 13.57 0.55 -10.98
N ILE A 98 12.32 1.03 -10.83
CA ILE A 98 11.18 0.62 -11.68
C ILE A 98 11.39 1.06 -13.14
N TYR A 99 12.26 2.05 -13.39
CA TYR A 99 12.63 2.47 -14.74
C TYR A 99 13.18 1.31 -15.60
N PHE A 100 14.01 0.43 -15.03
CA PHE A 100 14.65 -0.65 -15.79
C PHE A 100 13.68 -1.63 -16.45
N PRO A 101 12.69 -2.21 -15.74
CA PRO A 101 11.69 -3.07 -16.38
C PRO A 101 10.80 -2.31 -17.37
N ILE A 102 10.52 -1.02 -17.15
CA ILE A 102 9.78 -0.19 -18.11
C ILE A 102 10.58 0.01 -19.40
N HIS A 103 11.87 0.33 -19.30
CA HIS A 103 12.74 0.50 -20.47
C HIS A 103 12.84 -0.80 -21.28
N LEU A 104 12.97 -1.94 -20.60
CA LEU A 104 13.07 -3.24 -21.26
C LEU A 104 11.72 -3.69 -21.86
N LEU A 105 10.58 -3.37 -21.23
CA LEU A 105 9.23 -3.53 -21.78
C LEU A 105 9.09 -2.80 -23.12
N LEU A 106 9.51 -1.54 -23.20
CA LEU A 106 9.44 -0.74 -24.43
C LEU A 106 10.29 -1.33 -25.57
N SER A 107 11.37 -2.04 -25.22
CA SER A 107 12.26 -2.70 -26.17
C SER A 107 11.76 -4.10 -26.58
N ASN A 108 10.89 -4.73 -25.78
CA ASN A 108 10.45 -6.11 -26.01
C ASN A 108 8.93 -6.28 -25.78
N LEU A 109 8.15 -5.66 -26.67
CA LEU A 109 6.67 -5.64 -26.62
C LEU A 109 6.02 -7.03 -26.75
N LYS A 110 6.75 -8.06 -27.18
CA LYS A 110 6.22 -9.43 -27.31
C LYS A 110 5.90 -10.06 -25.95
N ASN A 111 6.66 -9.71 -24.91
CA ASN A 111 6.53 -10.27 -23.56
C ASN A 111 5.90 -9.26 -22.59
N ILE A 112 4.94 -8.46 -23.07
CA ILE A 112 4.37 -7.32 -22.33
C ILE A 112 3.78 -7.71 -20.97
N LEU A 113 3.14 -8.88 -20.90
CA LEU A 113 2.43 -9.36 -19.71
C LEU A 113 3.40 -9.64 -18.53
N PRO A 114 4.48 -10.44 -18.70
CA PRO A 114 5.51 -10.60 -17.67
C PRO A 114 6.06 -9.28 -17.13
N PHE A 115 6.41 -8.33 -18.00
CA PHE A 115 6.92 -7.03 -17.58
C PHE A 115 5.89 -6.21 -16.80
N PHE A 116 4.62 -6.23 -17.23
CA PHE A 116 3.55 -5.54 -16.52
C PHE A 116 3.34 -6.12 -15.12
N ILE A 117 3.31 -7.44 -14.99
CA ILE A 117 3.19 -8.13 -13.70
C ILE A 117 4.40 -7.82 -12.82
N LEU A 118 5.61 -7.78 -13.38
CA LEU A 118 6.82 -7.41 -12.64
C LEU A 118 6.72 -5.99 -12.07
N ILE A 119 6.31 -5.01 -12.90
CA ILE A 119 6.13 -3.62 -12.49
C ILE A 119 5.05 -3.52 -11.39
N ALA A 120 3.91 -4.20 -11.56
CA ALA A 120 2.85 -4.23 -10.56
C ALA A 120 3.34 -4.80 -9.22
N CYS A 121 4.07 -5.91 -9.24
CA CYS A 121 4.69 -6.50 -8.05
C CYS A 121 5.70 -5.55 -7.39
N MET A 122 6.50 -4.80 -8.17
CA MET A 122 7.44 -3.82 -7.63
C MET A 122 6.73 -2.63 -6.98
N LEU A 123 5.62 -2.16 -7.55
CA LEU A 123 4.78 -1.10 -6.97
C LEU A 123 4.13 -1.56 -5.66
N LEU A 124 3.52 -2.75 -5.65
CA LEU A 124 2.94 -3.33 -4.44
C LEU A 124 3.96 -3.46 -3.31
N LYS A 125 5.17 -3.95 -3.61
CA LYS A 125 6.27 -3.99 -2.65
C LYS A 125 6.63 -2.60 -2.14
N THR A 126 6.67 -1.60 -3.00
CA THR A 126 6.99 -0.21 -2.61
C THR A 126 5.92 0.38 -1.68
N VAL A 127 4.64 0.05 -1.89
CA VAL A 127 3.56 0.42 -0.97
C VAL A 127 3.76 -0.23 0.40
N ALA A 128 4.09 -1.52 0.45
CA ALA A 128 4.36 -2.23 1.70
C ALA A 128 5.59 -1.64 2.45
N LEU A 129 6.65 -1.30 1.71
CA LEU A 129 7.83 -0.62 2.29
C LEU A 129 7.48 0.78 2.81
N SER A 130 6.60 1.52 2.13
CA SER A 130 6.12 2.82 2.63
C SER A 130 5.36 2.68 3.96
N GLN A 131 4.60 1.60 4.15
CA GLN A 131 3.93 1.32 5.43
C GLN A 131 4.95 1.06 6.55
N ILE A 132 6.01 0.29 6.28
CA ILE A 132 7.11 0.06 7.22
C ILE A 132 7.83 1.39 7.54
N GLY A 133 8.07 2.24 6.55
CA GLY A 133 8.61 3.59 6.76
C GLY A 133 7.71 4.45 7.65
N GLY A 134 6.39 4.34 7.49
CA GLY A 134 5.40 4.95 8.36
C GLY A 134 5.48 4.45 9.81
N TYR A 135 5.61 3.13 10.00
CA TYR A 135 5.84 2.52 11.32
C TYR A 135 7.11 3.06 11.98
N LEU A 136 8.24 3.08 11.27
CA LEU A 136 9.52 3.58 11.79
C LEU A 136 9.49 5.07 12.18
N LYS A 137 8.62 5.86 11.53
CA LYS A 137 8.47 7.30 11.79
C LYS A 137 7.53 7.59 12.95
N ASN A 138 6.40 6.88 13.03
CA ASN A 138 5.29 7.29 13.90
C ASN A 138 5.17 6.44 15.17
N ASN A 139 5.68 5.20 15.19
CA ASN A 139 5.51 4.29 16.31
C ASN A 139 6.25 4.79 17.58
N ARG A 140 5.58 4.74 18.74
CA ARG A 140 6.13 5.17 20.04
C ARG A 140 7.43 4.45 20.40
N TRP A 141 7.49 3.13 20.21
CA TRP A 141 8.69 2.35 20.46
C TRP A 141 9.84 2.85 19.59
N CYS A 142 9.57 3.17 18.32
CA CYS A 142 10.57 3.70 17.39
C CYS A 142 11.07 5.09 17.82
N LYS A 143 10.20 5.96 18.36
CA LYS A 143 10.65 7.23 18.95
C LYS A 143 11.58 6.99 20.16
N ILE A 144 11.20 6.09 21.07
CA ILE A 144 12.03 5.75 22.24
C ILE A 144 13.40 5.18 21.82
N TYR A 145 13.42 4.35 20.78
CA TYR A 145 14.64 3.69 20.33
C TYR A 145 15.56 4.59 19.50
N TYR A 146 15.00 5.35 18.54
CA TYR A 146 15.77 6.14 17.58
C TYR A 146 15.94 7.61 17.96
N ASP A 147 14.95 8.20 18.63
CA ASP A 147 14.97 9.62 19.05
C ASP A 147 15.35 9.79 20.52
N HIS A 148 15.40 8.70 21.29
CA HIS A 148 15.62 8.71 22.74
C HIS A 148 14.64 9.60 23.51
N THR A 149 13.47 9.88 22.93
CA THR A 149 12.40 10.67 23.54
C THR A 149 11.38 9.73 24.19
N ILE A 150 11.16 9.88 25.48
CA ILE A 150 10.05 9.25 26.21
C ILE A 150 8.98 10.32 26.33
N GLU A 151 7.92 10.22 25.53
CA GLU A 151 6.68 10.98 25.76
C GLU A 151 6.04 10.37 27.02
N LEU A 152 6.27 11.03 28.16
CA LEU A 152 5.48 10.89 29.37
C LEU A 152 4.22 11.75 29.14
N ASP A 153 3.04 11.19 29.39
CA ASP A 153 1.83 12.00 29.52
C ASP A 153 2.09 13.06 30.60
N ASP A 154 1.69 14.29 30.30
CA ASP A 154 1.96 15.49 31.07
C ASP A 154 1.65 15.32 32.57
N GLU A 155 2.70 15.30 33.39
CA GLU A 155 2.83 16.08 34.62
C GLU A 155 4.28 15.92 35.12
N ASP A 156 5.02 17.02 35.07
CA ASP A 156 6.39 17.21 35.55
C ASP A 156 7.52 16.55 34.74
N ASP A 157 8.28 17.35 33.98
CA ASP A 157 9.73 17.52 34.24
C ASP A 157 10.48 18.32 33.15
N ASP A 158 10.81 19.56 33.48
CA ASP A 158 11.93 20.33 32.92
C ASP A 158 13.30 19.73 33.38
N TRP A 159 13.69 18.47 33.10
CA TRP A 159 15.05 18.02 33.50
C TRP A 159 15.67 16.83 32.73
N VAL A 160 15.20 16.48 31.53
CA VAL A 160 15.68 15.28 30.79
C VAL A 160 17.13 15.39 30.27
N GLU A 161 17.81 16.53 30.41
CA GLU A 161 19.16 16.71 29.84
C GLU A 161 20.31 16.08 30.64
N LYS A 162 20.07 15.45 31.79
CA LYS A 162 21.15 14.85 32.59
C LYS A 162 20.74 13.52 33.21
N GLN A 163 21.21 12.44 32.62
CA GLN A 163 22.10 11.45 33.27
C GLN A 163 22.04 10.09 32.57
N THR A 164 23.05 9.81 31.76
CA THR A 164 23.45 8.43 31.42
C THR A 164 24.93 8.27 31.75
N LYS A 165 25.23 7.85 32.98
CA LYS A 165 26.51 7.21 33.29
C LYS A 165 26.40 6.35 34.55
N ASN A 166 26.78 5.08 34.38
CA ASN A 166 27.00 4.03 35.39
C ASN A 166 25.79 3.26 35.91
N VAL A 167 25.34 2.24 35.16
CA VAL A 167 24.71 1.05 35.78
C VAL A 167 25.29 -0.21 35.10
N ASP A 168 25.68 -1.18 35.93
CA ASP A 168 26.40 -2.40 35.54
C ASP A 168 25.44 -3.47 34.97
N TYR A 169 25.63 -3.76 33.69
CA TYR A 169 24.71 -4.44 32.77
C TYR A 169 24.46 -5.91 33.10
N ASN A 170 25.47 -6.62 33.59
CA ASN A 170 25.38 -8.08 33.79
C ASN A 170 24.52 -8.46 34.99
N LYS A 171 24.35 -7.56 35.96
CA LYS A 171 23.61 -7.82 37.20
C LYS A 171 22.08 -7.78 37.04
N ILE A 172 21.60 -7.10 35.99
CA ILE A 172 20.17 -6.94 35.69
C ILE A 172 19.69 -8.10 34.79
N LYS A 173 20.52 -8.55 33.83
CA LYS A 173 20.15 -9.60 32.88
C LYS A 173 19.77 -10.94 33.53
N GLU A 174 20.48 -11.36 34.57
CA GLU A 174 20.23 -12.65 35.24
C GLU A 174 19.01 -12.65 36.18
N LYS A 175 18.65 -11.50 36.75
CA LYS A 175 17.55 -11.41 37.72
C LYS A 175 16.17 -11.41 37.05
N TYR A 176 16.08 -10.93 35.81
CA TYR A 176 14.80 -10.63 35.16
C TYR A 176 14.50 -11.47 33.91
N ALA A 177 15.35 -12.46 33.57
CA ALA A 177 15.10 -13.41 32.50
C ALA A 177 13.82 -14.25 32.70
N LYS A 178 13.34 -14.40 33.94
CA LYS A 178 12.11 -15.15 34.28
C LYS A 178 10.83 -14.30 34.34
N GLU A 179 10.92 -12.99 34.56
CA GLU A 179 9.75 -12.09 34.54
C GLU A 179 9.40 -11.67 33.09
N MET A 180 10.37 -11.70 32.18
CA MET A 180 10.16 -11.39 30.75
C MET A 180 9.34 -12.44 29.98
N GLU A 181 9.27 -13.70 30.43
CA GLU A 181 8.44 -14.73 29.79
C GLU A 181 6.95 -14.65 30.19
N GLN A 182 6.62 -13.93 31.28
CA GLN A 182 5.25 -13.85 31.80
C GLN A 182 4.50 -12.60 31.31
N ASP A 183 5.19 -11.50 31.03
CA ASP A 183 4.59 -10.28 30.46
C ASP A 183 4.41 -10.36 28.92
N GLU A 184 4.79 -11.46 28.28
CA GLU A 184 4.62 -11.67 26.83
C GLU A 184 3.17 -11.95 26.41
N GLN A 185 2.26 -12.25 27.35
CA GLN A 185 0.86 -12.56 27.05
C GLN A 185 -0.15 -11.43 27.29
N ASP A 186 0.20 -10.38 28.05
CA ASP A 186 -0.77 -9.37 28.50
C ASP A 186 -0.57 -7.96 27.92
N ASP A 187 0.44 -7.72 27.06
CA ASP A 187 0.66 -6.42 26.40
C ASP A 187 0.58 -6.54 24.86
N GLU A 188 -0.44 -7.23 24.35
CA GLU A 188 -0.86 -7.20 22.94
C GLU A 188 -1.75 -5.99 22.60
N ASP A 189 -1.77 -4.97 23.47
CA ASP A 189 -2.31 -3.67 23.09
C ASP A 189 -1.27 -2.96 22.21
N GLU A 190 -1.22 -3.40 20.94
CA GLU A 190 -0.91 -2.52 19.83
C GLU A 190 -1.89 -1.35 19.95
N TYR A 191 -1.47 -0.29 20.65
CA TYR A 191 -2.10 1.01 20.53
C TYR A 191 -1.98 1.38 19.07
N GLU A 192 -2.97 0.97 18.27
CA GLU A 192 -3.34 1.68 17.07
C GLU A 192 -3.36 3.13 17.50
N THR A 193 -2.37 3.92 17.05
CA THR A 193 -2.57 5.36 17.05
C THR A 193 -3.85 5.52 16.28
N GLU A 194 -4.99 5.72 16.97
CA GLU A 194 -6.27 5.95 16.36
C GLU A 194 -6.01 7.09 15.40
N LYS A 195 -5.89 6.73 14.13
CA LYS A 195 -5.62 7.69 13.08
C LYS A 195 -6.89 8.50 13.11
N ALA A 196 -6.84 9.70 13.70
CA ALA A 196 -8.01 10.54 13.91
C ALA A 196 -8.89 10.39 12.66
N PRO A 197 -10.11 9.85 12.81
CA PRO A 197 -10.87 9.35 11.67
C PRO A 197 -10.93 10.46 10.64
N MET A 198 -10.49 10.15 9.41
CA MET A 198 -10.42 11.17 8.36
C MET A 198 -11.78 11.85 8.25
N THR A 199 -11.76 13.18 8.22
CA THR A 199 -13.00 13.95 8.13
C THR A 199 -13.67 13.67 6.78
N LEU A 200 -15.00 13.76 6.74
CA LEU A 200 -15.77 13.57 5.51
C LEU A 200 -15.27 14.42 4.32
N PRO A 201 -14.87 15.69 4.51
CA PRO A 201 -14.23 16.47 3.46
C PRO A 201 -12.90 15.88 2.95
N GLN A 202 -12.04 15.34 3.82
CA GLN A 202 -10.79 14.69 3.39
C GLN A 202 -11.07 13.42 2.58
N LEU A 203 -12.08 12.64 2.99
CA LEU A 203 -12.52 11.48 2.22
C LEU A 203 -13.14 11.90 0.87
N SER A 204 -13.83 13.05 0.80
CA SER A 204 -14.39 13.56 -0.46
C SER A 204 -13.31 13.88 -1.49
N VAL A 205 -12.17 14.43 -1.05
CA VAL A 205 -11.02 14.69 -1.93
C VAL A 205 -10.44 13.38 -2.45
N ARG A 206 -10.31 12.37 -1.59
CA ARG A 206 -9.85 11.03 -2.01
C ARG A 206 -10.82 10.40 -3.01
N LEU A 207 -12.12 10.50 -2.77
CA LEU A 207 -13.14 10.02 -3.70
C LEU A 207 -13.03 10.74 -5.05
N GLY A 208 -12.82 12.05 -5.05
CA GLY A 208 -12.59 12.83 -6.27
C GLY A 208 -11.35 12.36 -7.04
N ILE A 209 -10.23 12.15 -6.36
CA ILE A 209 -9.01 11.61 -6.97
C ILE A 209 -9.26 10.24 -7.59
N ILE A 210 -10.00 9.36 -6.90
CA ILE A 210 -10.36 8.04 -7.43
C ILE A 210 -11.19 8.21 -8.70
N ILE A 211 -12.35 8.87 -8.61
CA ILE A 211 -13.29 8.99 -9.73
C ILE A 211 -12.67 9.64 -10.97
N TYR A 212 -12.04 10.82 -10.81
CA TYR A 212 -11.47 11.55 -11.94
C TYR A 212 -10.13 10.96 -12.38
N GLY A 213 -9.40 10.32 -11.48
CA GLY A 213 -8.23 9.52 -11.81
C GLY A 213 -8.59 8.34 -12.70
N GLU A 214 -9.67 7.61 -12.39
CA GLU A 214 -10.17 6.50 -13.22
C GLU A 214 -10.62 6.95 -14.61
N LEU A 215 -11.24 8.14 -14.71
CA LEU A 215 -11.67 8.74 -15.97
C LEU A 215 -10.50 9.00 -16.94
N ILE A 216 -9.30 9.24 -16.43
CA ILE A 216 -8.10 9.50 -17.24
C ILE A 216 -7.27 8.23 -17.39
N LEU A 217 -7.03 7.52 -16.29
CA LEU A 217 -6.11 6.38 -16.21
C LEU A 217 -6.58 5.22 -17.09
N PHE A 218 -7.83 4.78 -16.96
CA PHE A 218 -8.31 3.57 -17.64
C PHE A 218 -8.38 3.71 -19.17
N PRO A 219 -8.86 4.84 -19.75
CA PRO A 219 -8.77 5.06 -21.19
C PRO A 219 -7.34 5.08 -21.73
N ILE A 220 -6.40 5.72 -21.00
CA ILE A 220 -4.98 5.71 -21.37
C ILE A 220 -4.41 4.29 -21.32
N LEU A 221 -4.77 3.50 -20.29
CA LEU A 221 -4.35 2.10 -20.20
C LEU A 221 -4.87 1.29 -21.40
N ILE A 222 -6.15 1.41 -21.77
CA ILE A 222 -6.67 0.73 -22.97
C ILE A 222 -5.94 1.20 -24.24
N GLN A 223 -5.63 2.49 -24.36
CA GLN A 223 -4.91 3.03 -25.51
C GLN A 223 -3.48 2.47 -25.63
N ILE A 224 -2.75 2.39 -24.51
CA ILE A 224 -1.41 1.79 -24.46
C ILE A 224 -1.47 0.30 -24.78
N PHE A 225 -2.53 -0.38 -24.33
CA PHE A 225 -2.74 -1.81 -24.52
C PHE A 225 -3.67 -2.14 -25.69
N SER A 226 -3.79 -1.27 -26.70
CA SER A 226 -4.77 -1.41 -27.79
C SER A 226 -4.72 -2.78 -28.48
N ASN A 227 -3.53 -3.36 -28.60
CA ASN A 227 -3.28 -4.68 -29.20
C ASN A 227 -3.97 -5.84 -28.44
N LEU A 228 -4.24 -5.68 -27.14
CA LEU A 228 -4.99 -6.66 -26.35
C LEU A 228 -6.50 -6.58 -26.59
N PHE A 229 -6.97 -5.45 -27.14
CA PHE A 229 -8.38 -5.14 -27.38
C PHE A 229 -8.73 -5.09 -28.87
N GLU A 230 -7.82 -5.48 -29.74
CA GLU A 230 -8.01 -5.44 -31.19
C GLU A 230 -9.03 -6.49 -31.69
N SER A 231 -9.78 -6.13 -32.73
CA SER A 231 -10.64 -7.04 -33.50
C SER A 231 -9.82 -8.06 -34.29
N MET A 232 -10.41 -9.20 -34.64
CA MET A 232 -9.74 -10.24 -35.46
C MET A 232 -9.16 -9.71 -36.78
N ASP A 233 -9.79 -8.69 -37.36
CA ASP A 233 -9.36 -8.06 -38.63
C ASP A 233 -8.35 -6.91 -38.44
N MET A 234 -7.90 -6.63 -37.20
CA MET A 234 -7.01 -5.52 -36.82
C MET A 234 -7.51 -4.09 -37.14
N GLN A 235 -8.74 -3.93 -37.64
CA GLN A 235 -9.27 -2.63 -38.05
C GLN A 235 -9.97 -1.85 -36.94
N LYS A 236 -10.39 -2.51 -35.86
CA LYS A 236 -11.12 -1.89 -34.74
C LYS A 236 -10.44 -2.23 -33.42
N VAL A 237 -10.42 -1.28 -32.49
CA VAL A 237 -9.99 -1.51 -31.10
C VAL A 237 -11.24 -1.49 -30.22
N PHE A 238 -11.59 -2.65 -29.66
CA PHE A 238 -12.60 -2.79 -28.63
C PHE A 238 -12.28 -1.92 -27.43
N ALA A 239 -13.26 -1.66 -26.56
CA ALA A 239 -13.08 -1.08 -25.24
C ALA A 239 -12.68 0.41 -25.15
N THR A 240 -12.06 1.06 -26.13
CA THR A 240 -11.59 2.46 -25.93
C THR A 240 -12.75 3.43 -25.70
N LYS A 241 -13.75 3.40 -26.58
CA LYS A 241 -14.96 4.24 -26.44
C LYS A 241 -15.82 3.78 -25.28
N ASP A 242 -16.01 2.47 -25.14
CA ASP A 242 -16.90 1.92 -24.14
C ASP A 242 -16.37 2.11 -22.72
N ILE A 243 -15.08 1.86 -22.47
CA ILE A 243 -14.51 2.08 -21.13
C ILE A 243 -14.56 3.55 -20.74
N PHE A 244 -14.32 4.44 -21.70
CA PHE A 244 -14.39 5.87 -21.48
C PHE A 244 -15.81 6.30 -21.10
N VAL A 245 -16.81 5.80 -21.83
CA VAL A 245 -18.23 6.04 -21.51
C VAL A 245 -18.59 5.47 -20.15
N LEU A 246 -18.14 4.26 -19.81
CA LEU A 246 -18.38 3.66 -18.49
C LEU A 246 -17.74 4.49 -17.36
N CYS A 247 -16.52 4.99 -17.56
CA CYS A 247 -15.86 5.88 -16.61
C CYS A 247 -16.60 7.22 -16.46
N ILE A 248 -17.16 7.79 -17.53
CA ILE A 248 -18.01 9.00 -17.46
C ILE A 248 -19.25 8.73 -16.60
N PHE A 249 -19.92 7.60 -16.81
CA PHE A 249 -21.10 7.23 -16.03
C PHE A 249 -20.77 7.04 -14.55
N THR A 250 -19.69 6.32 -14.23
CA THR A 250 -19.20 6.18 -12.85
C THR A 250 -18.87 7.56 -12.28
N ALA A 251 -18.22 8.44 -13.04
CA ALA A 251 -17.92 9.78 -12.56
C ALA A 251 -19.17 10.61 -12.27
N PHE A 252 -20.18 10.54 -13.13
CA PHE A 252 -21.44 11.22 -12.90
C PHE A 252 -22.16 10.71 -11.64
N ILE A 253 -22.29 9.38 -11.50
CA ILE A 253 -22.95 8.74 -10.34
C ILE A 253 -22.25 9.11 -9.04
N TRP A 254 -20.91 9.10 -9.03
CA TRP A 254 -20.11 9.25 -7.81
C TRP A 254 -19.71 10.69 -7.48
N THR A 255 -19.93 11.64 -8.40
CA THR A 255 -19.84 13.07 -8.09
C THR A 255 -20.90 13.49 -7.05
N ILE A 256 -22.05 12.82 -7.01
CA ILE A 256 -23.13 13.08 -6.03
C ILE A 256 -22.66 12.81 -4.59
N PRO A 257 -22.19 11.59 -4.21
CA PRO A 257 -21.67 11.33 -2.88
C PRO A 257 -20.44 12.19 -2.55
N LEU A 258 -19.61 12.55 -3.55
CA LEU A 258 -18.47 13.46 -3.35
C LEU A 258 -18.93 14.79 -2.74
N PHE A 259 -19.94 15.46 -3.30
CA PHE A 259 -20.45 16.71 -2.73
C PHE A 259 -21.08 16.51 -1.35
N TYR A 260 -21.80 15.42 -1.14
CA TYR A 260 -22.42 15.13 0.17
C TYR A 260 -21.36 14.93 1.26
N MET A 261 -20.25 14.27 0.92
CA MET A 261 -19.09 14.12 1.80
C MET A 261 -18.40 15.47 2.04
N TYR A 262 -18.20 16.27 0.99
CA TYR A 262 -17.56 17.58 1.09
C TYR A 262 -18.32 18.53 2.03
N TYR A 263 -19.65 18.53 1.97
CA TYR A 263 -20.52 19.34 2.83
C TYR A 263 -20.90 18.68 4.17
N ASN A 264 -20.30 17.53 4.52
CA ASN A 264 -20.57 16.80 5.75
C ASN A 264 -22.07 16.49 5.97
N HIS A 265 -22.76 16.05 4.91
CA HIS A 265 -24.21 15.85 4.95
C HIS A 265 -24.60 14.54 5.66
N LYS A 266 -25.64 14.58 6.51
CA LYS A 266 -26.15 13.42 7.28
C LYS A 266 -26.61 12.21 6.47
N TYR A 267 -26.88 12.39 5.18
CA TYR A 267 -27.32 11.31 4.27
C TYR A 267 -26.20 10.67 3.47
N THR A 268 -24.94 11.07 3.70
CA THR A 268 -23.77 10.58 2.94
C THR A 268 -23.72 9.06 2.81
N LYS A 269 -23.84 8.33 3.92
CA LYS A 269 -23.79 6.85 3.90
C LYS A 269 -24.91 6.23 3.06
N LYS A 270 -26.13 6.80 3.11
CA LYS A 270 -27.27 6.33 2.30
C LYS A 270 -27.05 6.59 0.82
N ILE A 271 -26.50 7.75 0.46
CA ILE A 271 -26.18 8.10 -0.92
C ILE A 271 -25.06 7.19 -1.47
N ILE A 272 -24.01 6.92 -0.69
CA ILE A 272 -22.95 5.99 -1.09
C ILE A 272 -23.51 4.58 -1.37
N ALA A 273 -24.36 4.06 -0.49
CA ALA A 273 -25.02 2.77 -0.71
C ALA A 273 -25.92 2.78 -1.97
N CYS A 274 -26.61 3.89 -2.24
CA CYS A 274 -27.40 4.07 -3.46
C CYS A 274 -26.51 4.10 -4.71
N CYS A 275 -25.36 4.78 -4.68
CA CYS A 275 -24.39 4.79 -5.79
C CYS A 275 -23.76 3.42 -6.05
N MET A 276 -23.50 2.63 -5.00
CA MET A 276 -23.06 1.23 -5.15
C MET A 276 -24.11 0.38 -5.87
N LEU A 277 -25.40 0.53 -5.53
CA LEU A 277 -26.49 -0.11 -6.28
C LEU A 277 -26.56 0.42 -7.73
N GLY A 278 -26.33 1.71 -7.93
CA GLY A 278 -26.24 2.34 -9.25
C GLY A 278 -25.18 1.71 -10.15
N GLU A 279 -24.01 1.36 -9.60
CA GLU A 279 -22.97 0.63 -10.33
C GLU A 279 -23.40 -0.78 -10.73
N ILE A 280 -24.12 -1.49 -9.87
CA ILE A 280 -24.67 -2.81 -10.20
C ILE A 280 -25.69 -2.68 -11.36
N ILE A 281 -26.58 -1.68 -11.28
CA ILE A 281 -27.54 -1.40 -12.35
C ILE A 281 -26.82 -1.03 -13.66
N ARG A 282 -25.76 -0.23 -13.61
CA ARG A 282 -24.93 0.11 -14.78
C ARG A 282 -24.39 -1.15 -15.47
N ILE A 283 -23.85 -2.10 -14.70
CA ILE A 283 -23.34 -3.36 -15.24
C ILE A 283 -24.46 -4.13 -15.95
N LEU A 284 -25.63 -4.24 -15.32
CA LEU A 284 -26.79 -4.92 -15.90
C LEU A 284 -27.28 -4.24 -17.19
N VAL A 285 -27.27 -2.91 -17.26
CA VAL A 285 -27.66 -2.14 -18.45
C VAL A 285 -26.63 -2.25 -19.58
N TYR A 286 -25.35 -2.39 -19.25
CA TYR A 286 -24.29 -2.57 -20.25
C TYR A 286 -24.22 -4.00 -20.79
N LEU A 287 -24.65 -5.00 -20.00
CA LEU A 287 -24.57 -6.42 -20.33
C LEU A 287 -25.13 -6.79 -21.73
N PRO A 288 -26.29 -6.29 -22.20
CA PRO A 288 -26.79 -6.59 -23.54
C PRO A 288 -25.86 -6.11 -24.65
N THR A 289 -25.24 -4.94 -24.48
CA THR A 289 -24.26 -4.39 -25.43
C THR A 289 -23.00 -5.25 -25.46
N PHE A 290 -22.52 -5.65 -24.28
CA PHE A 290 -21.40 -6.58 -24.15
C PHE A 290 -21.67 -7.93 -24.82
N MET A 291 -22.86 -8.51 -24.62
CA MET A 291 -23.29 -9.75 -25.26
C MET A 291 -23.41 -9.63 -26.78
N LYS A 292 -23.82 -8.46 -27.29
CA LYS A 292 -23.84 -8.19 -28.73
C LYS A 292 -22.44 -8.26 -29.32
N TYR A 293 -21.44 -7.70 -28.65
CA TYR A 293 -20.05 -7.80 -29.07
C TYR A 293 -19.54 -9.24 -29.02
N TYR A 294 -19.85 -9.99 -27.97
CA TYR A 294 -19.49 -11.41 -27.87
C TYR A 294 -20.08 -12.25 -29.01
N ASN A 295 -21.37 -12.06 -29.29
CA ASN A 295 -22.07 -12.79 -30.34
C ASN A 295 -21.70 -12.34 -31.75
N SER A 296 -21.05 -11.18 -31.92
CA SER A 296 -20.64 -10.67 -33.24
C SER A 296 -19.47 -11.43 -33.86
N HIS A 297 -18.73 -12.20 -33.06
CA HIS A 297 -17.49 -12.90 -33.47
C HIS A 297 -16.40 -11.97 -34.06
N GLU A 298 -16.55 -10.65 -33.94
CA GLU A 298 -15.55 -9.67 -34.39
C GLU A 298 -14.29 -9.65 -33.51
N TYR A 299 -14.40 -10.11 -32.25
CA TYR A 299 -13.35 -10.03 -31.24
C TYR A 299 -13.02 -11.41 -30.68
N SER A 300 -11.74 -11.65 -30.41
CA SER A 300 -11.29 -12.88 -29.75
C SER A 300 -11.74 -12.94 -28.28
N ILE A 301 -11.87 -14.14 -27.72
CA ILE A 301 -12.30 -14.32 -26.32
C ILE A 301 -11.40 -13.58 -25.32
N ARG A 302 -10.12 -13.42 -25.67
CA ARG A 302 -9.11 -12.66 -24.92
C ARG A 302 -9.58 -11.24 -24.60
N VAL A 303 -10.17 -10.56 -25.59
CA VAL A 303 -10.61 -9.17 -25.48
C VAL A 303 -11.67 -9.02 -24.37
N PHE A 304 -12.61 -9.95 -24.30
CA PHE A 304 -13.67 -9.96 -23.29
C PHE A 304 -13.12 -10.25 -21.89
N VAL A 305 -12.20 -11.19 -21.77
CA VAL A 305 -11.55 -11.52 -20.48
C VAL A 305 -10.79 -10.31 -19.93
N PHE A 306 -9.97 -9.65 -20.76
CA PHE A 306 -9.23 -8.46 -20.32
C PHE A 306 -10.14 -7.29 -20.01
N PHE A 307 -11.22 -7.09 -20.78
CA PHE A 307 -12.18 -6.02 -20.49
C PHE A 307 -12.87 -6.23 -19.15
N ILE A 308 -13.36 -7.44 -18.87
CA ILE A 308 -13.98 -7.79 -17.58
C ILE A 308 -12.98 -7.59 -16.44
N LEU A 309 -11.73 -8.00 -16.61
CA LEU A 309 -10.69 -7.86 -15.60
C LEU A 309 -10.41 -6.38 -15.28
N ILE A 310 -10.33 -5.52 -16.29
CA ILE A 310 -10.10 -4.09 -16.09
C ILE A 310 -11.32 -3.43 -15.43
N ASP A 311 -12.54 -3.71 -15.88
CA ASP A 311 -13.77 -3.16 -15.26
C ASP A 311 -13.89 -3.63 -13.80
N PHE A 312 -13.52 -4.89 -13.52
CA PHE A 312 -13.49 -5.44 -12.17
C PHE A 312 -12.48 -4.71 -11.27
N ILE A 313 -11.26 -4.44 -11.73
CA ILE A 313 -10.26 -3.68 -10.96
C ILE A 313 -10.78 -2.28 -10.64
N ARG A 314 -11.38 -1.58 -11.61
CA ARG A 314 -11.99 -0.26 -11.41
C ARG A 314 -13.06 -0.32 -10.31
N LEU A 315 -13.99 -1.26 -10.42
CA LEU A 315 -15.04 -1.44 -9.43
C LEU A 315 -14.47 -1.81 -8.05
N LEU A 316 -13.44 -2.64 -7.98
CA LEU A 316 -12.82 -3.03 -6.73
C LEU A 316 -12.25 -1.82 -5.98
N ILE A 317 -11.52 -0.94 -6.66
CA ILE A 317 -10.95 0.29 -6.07
C ILE A 317 -12.06 1.15 -5.45
N LEU A 318 -13.12 1.37 -6.23
CA LEU A 318 -14.27 2.18 -5.85
C LEU A 318 -15.07 1.57 -4.67
N PHE A 319 -15.33 0.27 -4.70
CA PHE A 319 -16.07 -0.45 -3.66
C PHE A 319 -15.28 -0.59 -2.36
N VAL A 320 -13.96 -0.81 -2.43
CA VAL A 320 -13.09 -0.81 -1.23
C VAL A 320 -13.15 0.54 -0.53
N PHE A 321 -13.08 1.64 -1.29
CA PHE A 321 -13.26 2.98 -0.74
C PHE A 321 -14.66 3.15 -0.12
N ALA A 322 -15.71 2.77 -0.83
CA ALA A 322 -17.09 2.91 -0.37
C ALA A 322 -17.36 2.14 0.94
N ILE A 323 -16.88 0.90 1.04
CA ILE A 323 -16.99 0.08 2.24
C ILE A 323 -16.26 0.73 3.41
N HIS A 324 -15.08 1.30 3.18
CA HIS A 324 -14.35 2.03 4.20
C HIS A 324 -15.16 3.21 4.75
N VAL A 325 -15.80 4.00 3.88
CA VAL A 325 -16.67 5.12 4.32
C VAL A 325 -17.90 4.62 5.07
N LEU A 326 -18.54 3.54 4.63
CA LEU A 326 -19.72 2.97 5.28
C LEU A 326 -19.42 2.48 6.70
N LYS A 327 -18.26 1.81 6.88
CA LYS A 327 -17.80 1.25 8.16
C LYS A 327 -17.26 2.30 9.13
N SER A 328 -16.79 3.45 8.65
CA SER A 328 -16.22 4.48 9.52
C SER A 328 -17.24 5.03 10.52
N GLU A 329 -16.92 5.00 11.81
CA GLU A 329 -17.66 5.75 12.84
C GLU A 329 -17.25 7.21 12.70
N GLN A 330 -18.07 8.00 12.04
CA GLN A 330 -17.81 9.42 11.84
C GLN A 330 -18.82 10.22 12.64
N GLU A 331 -18.31 11.04 13.56
CA GLU A 331 -19.09 12.10 14.20
C GLU A 331 -19.50 13.11 13.13
N TYR A 332 -20.79 13.18 12.85
CA TYR A 332 -21.35 14.30 12.10
C TYR A 332 -21.07 15.56 12.91
N ALA A 333 -20.58 16.61 12.25
CA ALA A 333 -20.39 17.89 12.94
C ALA A 333 -21.73 18.28 13.59
N PRO A 334 -21.74 18.70 14.87
CA PRO A 334 -22.97 19.07 15.54
C PRO A 334 -23.70 20.13 14.72
N SER A 335 -25.02 19.94 14.58
CA SER A 335 -25.91 20.91 13.94
C SER A 335 -25.60 22.31 14.46
N PRO A 336 -25.28 23.30 13.60
CA PRO A 336 -25.25 24.69 14.01
C PRO A 336 -26.70 25.18 14.15
N ARG A 337 -27.37 24.69 15.20
CA ARG A 337 -28.63 25.11 15.84
C ARG A 337 -29.21 23.92 16.59
N ASN A 338 -29.05 23.95 17.91
CA ASN A 338 -30.16 24.07 18.86
C ASN A 338 -29.71 24.94 20.02
#